data_AF-A0A6P1IL88-F1
#
_entry.id   AF-A0A6P1IL88-F1
#
_cell.length_a   1.000
_cell.length_b   1.000
_cell.length_c   1.000
_cell.angle_alpha   90.00
_cell.angle_beta   90.00
_cell.angle_gamma   90.00
#
_symmetry.space_group_name_H-M   'P 1'
#
loop_
_entity.id
_entity.type
_entity.pdbx_description
1 polymer ?
#
loop_
_entity_poly.entity_id
_entity_poly.type
_entity_poly.pdbx_seq_one_letter_code
_entity_poly.pdbx_strand_id
1 'polypeptide(L)'
;MASAHDGADGQTPGRRGRVSMSAREVFAILGQRGLLTPDLVVQLQHMVGFRNIAVHEYDTLDMTIAVRVITHDIDSLRQLAGHLLQRYLSST
;
A
#
# COMPACT_ATOMS: atom_id res chain seq x y z
N MET A 1 -33.11 -18.95 -49.08
CA MET A 1 -32.15 -19.95 -48.59
C MET A 1 -31.05 -19.17 -47.86
N ALA A 2 -31.20 -18.85 -46.58
CA ALA A 2 -31.14 -19.67 -45.36
C ALA A 2 -29.69 -19.96 -44.90
N SER A 3 -29.47 -19.79 -43.59
CA SER A 3 -28.25 -19.99 -42.77
C SER A 3 -27.50 -18.67 -42.52
N ALA A 4 -27.66 -17.92 -41.42
CA ALA A 4 -27.98 -18.23 -40.02
C ALA A 4 -26.93 -19.13 -39.34
N HIS A 5 -25.95 -18.49 -38.71
CA HIS A 5 -25.12 -18.99 -37.61
C HIS A 5 -24.75 -17.73 -36.80
N ASP A 6 -25.64 -17.20 -35.97
CA ASP A 6 -25.84 -17.57 -34.57
C ASP A 6 -24.64 -18.27 -33.93
N GLY A 7 -23.97 -17.51 -33.07
CA GLY A 7 -22.81 -17.87 -32.27
C GLY A 7 -22.76 -16.86 -31.13
N ALA A 8 -23.80 -16.93 -30.30
CA ALA A 8 -24.00 -16.14 -29.11
C ALA A 8 -22.84 -16.26 -28.11
N ASP A 9 -22.65 -15.17 -27.38
CA ASP A 9 -22.29 -15.13 -25.96
C ASP A 9 -21.00 -15.81 -25.50
N GLY A 10 -19.98 -14.97 -25.29
CA GLY A 10 -18.83 -15.33 -24.48
C GLY A 10 -18.03 -14.17 -23.89
N GLN A 11 -18.47 -12.90 -24.04
CA GLN A 11 -17.80 -11.79 -23.36
C GLN A 11 -18.27 -11.75 -21.90
N THR A 12 -17.55 -12.52 -21.08
CA THR A 12 -17.74 -12.65 -19.63
C THR A 12 -17.77 -11.25 -18.99
N PRO A 13 -18.89 -10.83 -18.38
CA PRO A 13 -18.91 -9.60 -17.60
C PRO A 13 -18.29 -9.88 -16.23
N GLY A 14 -17.34 -9.04 -15.84
CA GLY A 14 -16.98 -8.90 -14.43
C GLY A 14 -15.83 -9.77 -13.93
N ARG A 15 -14.62 -9.58 -14.46
CA ARG A 15 -13.51 -9.49 -13.51
C ARG A 15 -13.67 -8.15 -12.82
N ARG A 16 -14.24 -8.14 -11.61
CA ARG A 16 -14.01 -7.04 -10.67
C ARG A 16 -12.50 -6.93 -10.56
N GLY A 17 -11.90 -6.06 -11.36
CA GLY A 17 -10.49 -5.78 -11.27
C GLY A 17 -10.28 -5.38 -9.82
N ARG A 18 -9.56 -6.22 -9.05
CA ARG A 18 -9.13 -5.80 -7.73
C ARG A 18 -8.29 -4.57 -8.01
N VAL A 19 -8.82 -3.39 -7.68
CA VAL A 19 -8.02 -2.17 -7.70
C VAL A 19 -6.82 -2.49 -6.82
N SER A 20 -5.64 -2.58 -7.43
CA SER A 20 -4.39 -2.81 -6.72
C SER A 20 -4.06 -1.52 -6.00
N MET A 21 -4.71 -1.31 -4.86
CA MET A 21 -4.46 -0.15 -4.03
C MET A 21 -3.02 -0.19 -3.54
N SER A 22 -2.29 0.89 -3.77
CA SER A 22 -0.94 1.04 -3.26
C SER A 22 -0.94 1.09 -1.74
N ALA A 23 0.14 0.64 -1.11
CA ALA A 23 0.28 0.77 0.34
C ALA A 23 0.18 2.24 0.81
N ARG A 24 0.59 3.22 -0.02
CA ARG A 24 0.45 4.66 0.29
C ARG A 24 -1.01 5.08 0.42
N GLU A 25 -1.87 4.61 -0.49
CA GLU A 25 -3.31 4.87 -0.45
C GLU A 25 -3.98 4.18 0.75
N VAL A 26 -3.56 2.96 1.09
CA VAL A 26 -4.04 2.28 2.30
C VAL A 26 -3.74 3.13 3.54
N PHE A 27 -2.51 3.63 3.69
CA PHE A 27 -2.17 4.49 4.84
C PHE A 27 -2.95 5.81 4.85
N ALA A 28 -3.23 6.40 3.69
CA ALA A 28 -4.08 7.58 3.61
C ALA A 28 -5.50 7.30 4.15
N ILE A 29 -6.09 6.17 3.76
CA ILE A 29 -7.42 5.76 4.23
C ILE A 29 -7.43 5.48 5.73
N LEU A 30 -6.39 4.82 6.24
CA LEU A 30 -6.27 4.57 7.68
C LEU A 30 -6.17 5.87 8.47
N GLY A 31 -5.41 6.85 7.97
CA GLY A 31 -5.35 8.21 8.51
C GLY A 31 -6.70 8.93 8.50
N GLN A 32 -7.42 8.89 7.38
CA GLN A 32 -8.76 9.49 7.24
C GLN A 32 -9.78 8.91 8.23
N ARG A 33 -9.62 7.64 8.61
CA ARG A 33 -10.46 6.96 9.61
C ARG A 33 -10.03 7.21 11.05
N GLY A 34 -9.02 8.06 11.27
CA GLY A 34 -8.45 8.35 12.58
C GLY A 34 -7.70 7.17 13.21
N LEU A 35 -7.34 6.16 12.41
CA LEU A 35 -6.64 4.97 12.91
C LEU A 35 -5.14 5.20 13.07
N LEU A 36 -4.60 6.18 12.35
CA LEU A 36 -3.20 6.59 12.39
C LEU A 36 -3.16 8.11 12.55
N THR A 37 -2.17 8.63 13.27
CA THR A 37 -1.93 10.07 13.35
C THR A 37 -1.49 10.60 11.98
N PRO A 38 -1.77 11.88 11.65
CA PRO A 38 -1.33 12.48 10.38
C PRO A 38 0.18 12.35 10.14
N ASP A 39 0.99 12.56 11.18
CA ASP A 39 2.45 12.43 11.10
C ASP A 39 2.88 11.00 10.76
N LEU A 40 2.27 9.99 11.40
CA LEU A 40 2.58 8.59 11.14
C LEU A 40 2.19 8.17 9.72
N VAL A 41 1.07 8.70 9.19
CA VAL A 41 0.66 8.45 7.79
C VAL A 41 1.72 8.96 6.82
N VAL A 42 2.22 10.19 7.03
CA VAL A 42 3.26 10.79 6.17
C VAL A 42 4.54 9.97 6.24
N GLN A 43 4.98 9.59 7.44
CA GLN A 43 6.19 8.76 7.63
C GLN A 43 6.07 7.40 6.91
N LEU A 44 4.94 6.71 7.08
CA LEU A 44 4.71 5.41 6.44
C LEU A 44 4.64 5.53 4.90
N GLN A 45 4.06 6.60 4.38
CA GLN A 45 4.04 6.86 2.94
C GLN A 45 5.44 7.14 2.37
N HIS A 46 6.28 7.87 3.11
CA HIS A 46 7.69 8.07 2.76
C HIS A 46 8.44 6.73 2.74
N MET A 47 8.20 5.84 3.72
CA MET A 47 8.78 4.50 3.75
C MET A 47 8.39 3.64 2.55
N VAL A 48 7.13 3.69 2.11
CA VAL A 48 6.72 3.00 0.87
C VAL A 48 7.44 3.58 -0.35
N GLY A 49 7.58 4.91 -0.41
CA GLY A 49 8.34 5.58 -1.47
C GLY A 49 9.79 5.12 -1.53
N PHE A 50 10.48 5.15 -0.38
CA PHE A 50 11.85 4.65 -0.27
C PHE A 50 11.97 3.18 -0.69
N ARG A 51 11.07 2.31 -0.20
CA ARG A 51 11.03 0.90 -0.59
C ARG A 51 10.88 0.71 -2.09
N ASN A 52 10.11 1.57 -2.77
CA ASN A 52 9.94 1.48 -4.22
C ASN A 52 11.23 1.86 -4.95
N ILE A 53 11.91 2.93 -4.53
CA ILE A 53 13.20 3.32 -5.10
C ILE A 53 14.23 2.22 -4.86
N ALA A 54 14.34 1.71 -3.63
CA ALA A 54 15.31 0.68 -3.29
C ALA A 54 15.10 -0.64 -4.06
N VAL A 55 13.89 -0.93 -4.53
CA VAL A 55 13.60 -2.12 -5.34
C VAL A 55 13.83 -1.89 -6.83
N HIS A 56 13.47 -0.70 -7.34
CA HIS A 56 13.47 -0.43 -8.78
C HIS A 56 14.74 0.25 -9.28
N GLU A 57 15.43 1.01 -8.42
CA GLU A 57 16.59 1.86 -8.74
C GLU A 57 17.75 1.57 -7.76
N TYR A 58 17.95 0.29 -7.42
CA TYR A 58 18.94 -0.09 -6.41
C TYR A 58 20.39 0.25 -6.83
N ASP A 59 20.70 0.19 -8.13
CA ASP A 59 22.05 0.47 -8.66
C ASP A 59 22.46 1.94 -8.48
N THR A 60 21.49 2.85 -8.40
CA THR A 60 21.72 4.30 -8.27
C THR A 60 21.30 4.83 -6.89
N LEU A 61 20.96 3.94 -5.97
CA LEU A 61 20.49 4.32 -4.64
C LEU A 61 21.61 4.96 -3.82
N ASP A 62 21.37 6.16 -3.32
CA ASP A 62 22.27 6.82 -2.39
C ASP A 62 22.27 6.09 -1.03
N MET A 63 23.38 5.43 -0.72
CA MET A 63 23.56 4.68 0.52
C MET A 63 23.48 5.57 1.77
N THR A 64 23.76 6.87 1.67
CA THR A 64 23.59 7.82 2.78
C THR A 64 22.11 7.96 3.14
N ILE A 65 21.24 8.01 2.12
CA ILE A 65 19.79 8.04 2.31
C ILE A 65 19.31 6.71 2.90
N ALA A 66 19.83 5.60 2.40
CA ALA A 66 19.47 4.27 2.91
C ALA A 66 19.82 4.11 4.39
N VAL A 67 21.03 4.49 4.80
CA VAL A 67 21.46 4.46 6.21
C VAL A 67 20.55 5.36 7.06
N ARG A 68 20.26 6.59 6.62
CA ARG A 68 19.37 7.50 7.34
C ARG A 68 17.98 6.88 7.55
N VAL A 69 17.40 6.34 6.49
CA VAL A 69 16.07 5.70 6.53
C VAL A 69 16.06 4.51 7.49
N ILE A 70 17.04 3.62 7.39
CA ILE A 70 17.13 2.44 8.26
C ILE A 70 17.27 2.86 9.73
N THR A 71 18.04 3.91 10.00
CA THR A 71 18.36 4.34 11.38
C THR A 71 17.29 5.22 12.02
N HIS A 72 16.48 5.95 11.24
CA HIS A 72 15.55 6.95 11.77
C HIS A 72 14.09 6.70 11.42
N ASP A 73 13.81 6.13 10.25
CA ASP A 73 12.44 6.03 9.74
C ASP A 73 11.82 4.64 9.99
N ILE A 74 12.62 3.62 10.32
CA ILE A 74 12.12 2.27 10.68
C ILE A 74 11.21 2.31 11.93
N ASP A 75 11.41 3.27 12.83
CA ASP A 75 10.57 3.42 14.02
C ASP A 75 9.09 3.66 13.69
N SER A 76 8.78 4.20 12.51
CA SER A 76 7.39 4.33 12.04
C SER A 76 6.68 2.97 11.91
N LEU A 77 7.40 1.90 11.53
CA LEU A 77 6.84 0.54 11.46
C LEU A 77 6.55 -0.01 12.85
N ARG A 78 7.41 0.28 13.83
CA ARG A 78 7.18 -0.09 15.24
C ARG A 78 5.97 0.65 15.81
N GLN A 79 5.84 1.93 15.51
CA GLN A 79 4.67 2.73 15.90
C GLN A 79 3.38 2.19 15.29
N LEU A 80 3.39 1.84 13.99
CA LEU A 80 2.27 1.18 13.32
C LEU A 80 1.88 -0.11 14.05
N ALA A 81 2.84 -1.00 14.34
CA ALA A 81 2.59 -2.24 15.06
C ALA A 81 2.00 -1.99 16.46
N GLY A 82 2.53 -1.00 17.19
CA GLY A 82 2.01 -0.58 18.48
C GLY A 82 0.57 -0.08 18.42
N HIS A 83 0.23 0.77 17.45
CA HIS A 83 -1.13 1.26 17.24
C HIS A 83 -2.12 0.12 16.95
N LEU A 84 -1.72 -0.83 16.09
CA LEU A 84 -2.56 -1.99 15.77
C LEU A 84 -2.79 -2.88 16.99
N LEU A 85 -1.74 -3.15 17.77
CA LEU A 85 -1.85 -3.97 18.97
C LEU A 85 -2.71 -3.30 20.04
N GLN A 86 -2.47 -2.02 20.33
CA GLN A 86 -3.27 -1.26 21.29
C GLN A 86 -4.75 -1.26 20.91
N ARG A 87 -5.04 -1.11 19.62
CA ARG A 87 -6.41 -1.14 19.10
C ARG A 87 -7.06 -2.50 19.27
N TYR A 88 -6.34 -3.59 18.95
CA TYR A 88 -6.83 -4.96 19.11
C TYR A 88 -7.18 -5.26 20.57
N LEU A 89 -6.29 -4.91 21.50
CA LEU A 89 -6.50 -5.11 22.94
C LEU A 89 -7.65 -4.25 23.48
N SER A 90 -7.87 -3.05 22.94
CA SER A 90 -8.98 -2.17 23.34
C SER A 90 -10.32 -2.55 22.69
N SER A 91 -10.33 -3.55 21.80
CA SER A 91 -11.53 -4.07 21.14
C SER A 91 -12.01 -5.42 21.68
N THR A 92 -11.35 -5.93 22.73
CA THR A 92 -11.77 -7.08 23.54
C THR A 92 -12.27 -6.61 24.89
#